data_AF-A0A2G5R0L4-F1
#
_entry.id   AF-A0A2G5R0L4-F1
#
_cell.length_a   1.000
_cell.length_b   1.000
_cell.length_c   1.000
_cell.angle_alpha   90.00
_cell.angle_beta   90.00
_cell.angle_gamma   90.00
#
_symmetry.space_group_name_H-M   'P 1'
#
loop_
_entity.id
_entity.type
_entity.pdbx_description
1 polymer ?
#
loop_
_entity_poly.entity_id
_entity_poly.type
_entity_poly.pdbx_seq_one_letter_code
_entity_poly.pdbx_strand_id
1 'polypeptide(L)'
;MARRKDPWTTLAFDSWALGMEASAVIGLRMMKLAAGGAAAQAEAQLMVSEKVAAGLTLPMLAATGKLGATGPAIASGSLAHLRRKVRANRRRLSKG
;
A
#
# COMPACT_ATOMS: atom_id res chain seq x y z
N MET A 1 16.00 20.96 21.43
CA MET A 1 15.15 19.86 21.95
C MET A 1 14.16 19.46 20.86
N ALA A 2 14.41 18.38 20.12
CA ALA A 2 13.45 17.88 19.14
C ALA A 2 12.25 17.28 19.88
N ARG A 3 11.06 17.87 19.74
CA ARG A 3 9.81 17.33 20.31
C ARG A 3 9.64 15.91 19.77
N ARG A 4 9.86 14.91 20.63
CA ARG A 4 9.70 13.48 20.30
C ARG A 4 8.24 13.31 19.90
N LYS A 5 7.94 13.30 18.59
CA LYS A 5 6.58 13.08 18.10
C LYS A 5 6.13 11.73 18.64
N ASP A 6 4.98 11.72 19.29
CA ASP A 6 4.40 10.47 19.79
C ASP A 6 4.27 9.49 18.59
N PRO A 7 4.80 8.25 18.70
CA PRO A 7 4.82 7.29 17.58
C PRO A 7 3.43 7.05 16.98
N TRP A 8 2.37 7.10 17.80
CA TRP A 8 1.00 6.89 17.35
C TRP A 8 0.44 8.08 16.58
N THR A 9 0.76 9.31 16.99
CA THR A 9 0.36 10.49 16.20
C THR A 9 0.99 10.46 14.80
N THR A 10 2.26 10.10 14.69
CA THR A 10 2.96 9.99 13.39
C THR A 10 2.33 8.87 12.55
N LEU A 11 2.08 7.71 13.16
CA LEU A 11 1.43 6.59 12.50
C LEU A 11 0.03 6.94 11.99
N ALA A 12 -0.74 7.72 12.75
CA ALA A 12 -2.08 8.16 12.36
C ALA A 12 -2.03 9.05 11.10
N PHE A 13 -1.15 10.06 11.08
CA PHE A 13 -0.97 10.92 9.90
C PHE A 13 -0.47 10.12 8.69
N ASP A 14 0.47 9.20 8.90
CA ASP A 14 1.00 8.36 7.83
C ASP A 14 -0.05 7.40 7.27
N SER A 15 -0.95 6.90 8.13
CA SER A 15 -2.07 6.04 7.75
C SER A 15 -3.12 6.82 6.97
N TRP A 16 -3.44 8.05 7.40
CA TRP A 16 -4.31 8.96 6.67
C TRP A 16 -3.79 9.25 5.26
N ALA A 17 -2.50 9.61 5.17
CA ALA A 17 -1.85 9.87 3.89
C ALA A 17 -1.81 8.64 2.99
N LEU A 18 -1.57 7.44 3.55
CA LEU A 18 -1.71 6.19 2.81
C LEU A 18 -3.14 5.99 2.31
N GLY A 19 -4.14 6.25 3.14
CA GLY A 19 -5.56 6.14 2.77
C GLY A 19 -5.90 6.99 1.55
N MET A 20 -5.47 8.26 1.52
CA MET A 20 -5.65 9.14 0.37
C MET A 20 -4.93 8.62 -0.89
N GLU A 21 -3.67 8.17 -0.75
CA GLU A 21 -2.92 7.59 -1.87
C GLU A 21 -3.61 6.32 -2.41
N ALA A 22 -4.17 5.48 -1.52
CA ALA A 22 -4.89 4.26 -1.88
C ALA A 22 -6.21 4.55 -2.59
N SER A 23 -7.00 5.51 -2.10
CA SER A 23 -8.24 5.94 -2.76
C SER A 23 -8.00 6.42 -4.19
N ALA A 24 -6.91 7.15 -4.44
CA ALA A 24 -6.55 7.57 -5.79
C ALA A 24 -6.18 6.38 -6.71
N VAL A 25 -5.46 5.38 -6.19
CA VAL A 25 -5.17 4.14 -6.95
C VAL A 25 -6.45 3.39 -7.28
N ILE A 26 -7.39 3.29 -6.35
CA ILE A 26 -8.69 2.65 -6.57
C ILE A 26 -9.45 3.40 -7.68
N GLY A 27 -9.51 4.74 -7.63
CA GLY A 27 -10.14 5.55 -8.67
C GLY A 27 -9.53 5.32 -10.05
N LEU A 28 -8.20 5.33 -10.16
CA LEU A 28 -7.50 5.06 -11.43
C LEU A 28 -7.82 3.65 -11.98
N ARG A 29 -7.89 2.65 -11.10
CA ARG A 29 -8.27 1.28 -11.48
C ARG A 29 -9.70 1.20 -11.98
N MET A 30 -10.63 1.87 -11.30
CA MET A 30 -12.02 1.90 -11.72
C MET A 30 -12.17 2.55 -13.09
N MET A 31 -11.47 3.66 -13.36
CA MET A 31 -11.46 4.27 -14.69
C MET A 31 -10.89 3.32 -15.75
N LYS A 32 -9.77 2.64 -15.47
CA LYS A 32 -9.15 1.69 -16.40
C LYS A 32 -10.02 0.47 -16.69
N LEU A 33 -10.71 -0.05 -15.67
CA LEU A 33 -11.64 -1.17 -15.81
C LEU A 33 -12.90 -0.75 -16.57
N ALA A 34 -13.45 0.44 -16.28
CA ALA A 34 -14.61 0.99 -16.97
C ALA A 34 -14.35 1.26 -18.46
N ALA A 35 -13.11 1.62 -18.83
CA ALA A 35 -12.72 1.78 -20.23
C ALA A 35 -12.76 0.45 -21.02
N GLY A 36 -12.69 -0.70 -20.35
CA GLY A 36 -12.78 -2.02 -20.98
C GLY A 36 -11.59 -2.39 -21.87
N GLY A 37 -11.79 -3.41 -22.71
CA GLY A 37 -10.79 -3.91 -23.66
C GLY A 37 -9.63 -4.69 -23.03
N ALA A 38 -8.61 -4.98 -23.84
CA ALA A 38 -7.45 -5.78 -23.43
C ALA A 38 -6.66 -5.15 -22.25
N ALA A 39 -6.59 -3.83 -22.18
CA ALA A 39 -5.90 -3.12 -21.10
C ALA A 39 -6.62 -3.27 -19.74
N ALA A 40 -7.95 -3.29 -19.72
CA ALA A 40 -8.73 -3.56 -18.52
C ALA A 40 -8.52 -4.99 -18.02
N GLN A 41 -8.50 -5.97 -18.93
CA GLN A 41 -8.25 -7.38 -18.58
C GLN A 41 -6.84 -7.59 -18.02
N ALA A 42 -5.83 -6.96 -18.62
CA ALA A 42 -4.47 -6.99 -18.11
C ALA A 42 -4.36 -6.36 -16.71
N GLU A 43 -5.06 -5.24 -16.46
CA GLU A 43 -5.12 -4.64 -15.11
C GLU A 43 -5.81 -5.57 -14.11
N ALA A 44 -6.91 -6.21 -14.48
CA ALA A 44 -7.62 -7.15 -13.62
C ALA A 44 -6.75 -8.34 -13.21
N GLN A 45 -6.02 -8.94 -14.16
CA GLN A 45 -5.08 -10.03 -13.89
C GLN A 45 -3.93 -9.58 -12.97
N LEU A 46 -3.33 -8.42 -13.25
CA LEU A 46 -2.29 -7.84 -12.41
C LEU A 46 -2.79 -7.58 -10.98
N MET A 47 -4.02 -7.07 -10.84
CA MET A 47 -4.68 -6.86 -9.56
C MET A 47 -4.86 -8.14 -8.75
N VAL A 48 -5.03 -9.30 -9.38
CA VAL A 48 -5.10 -10.59 -8.69
C VAL A 48 -3.71 -11.00 -8.20
N SER A 49 -2.71 -10.95 -9.07
CA SER A 49 -1.31 -11.26 -8.71
C SER A 49 -0.81 -10.38 -7.56
N GLU A 50 -1.16 -9.10 -7.56
CA GLU A 50 -0.83 -8.18 -6.47
C GLU A 50 -1.49 -8.57 -5.14
N LYS A 51 -2.77 -8.97 -5.15
CA LYS A 51 -3.49 -9.39 -3.93
C LYS A 51 -2.91 -10.68 -3.36
N VAL A 52 -2.59 -11.65 -4.22
CA VAL A 52 -1.94 -12.91 -3.81
C VAL A 52 -0.56 -12.62 -3.20
N ALA A 53 0.25 -11.81 -3.87
CA ALA A 53 1.57 -11.42 -3.36
C ALA A 53 1.46 -10.70 -2.01
N ALA A 54 0.52 -9.76 -1.86
CA ALA A 54 0.29 -9.05 -0.60
C ALA A 54 -0.16 -9.98 0.53
N GLY A 55 -1.06 -10.93 0.24
CA GLY A 55 -1.56 -11.93 1.19
C GLY A 55 -0.46 -12.84 1.73
N LEU A 56 0.63 -13.05 0.98
CA LEU A 56 1.79 -13.85 1.42
C LEU A 56 2.88 -13.00 2.06
N THR A 57 3.11 -11.78 1.56
CA THR A 57 4.27 -10.96 1.96
C THR A 57 4.12 -10.42 3.37
N LEU A 58 2.95 -9.93 3.76
CA LEU A 58 2.74 -9.36 5.10
C LEU A 58 2.88 -10.40 6.22
N PRO A 59 2.25 -11.59 6.13
CA PRO A 59 2.47 -12.67 7.10
C PRO A 59 3.93 -13.11 7.17
N MET A 60 4.63 -13.22 6.04
CA MET A 60 6.06 -13.54 6.04
C MET A 60 6.91 -12.47 6.72
N LEU A 61 6.64 -11.19 6.48
CA LEU A 61 7.35 -10.09 7.15
C LEU A 61 7.10 -10.10 8.66
N ALA A 62 5.90 -10.47 9.10
CA ALA A 62 5.58 -10.67 10.51
C ALA A 62 6.33 -11.89 11.09
N ALA A 63 6.27 -13.04 10.42
CA ALA A 63 6.92 -14.28 10.86
C ALA A 63 8.45 -14.16 10.94
N THR A 64 9.07 -13.35 10.08
CA THR A 64 10.52 -13.11 10.05
C THR A 64 10.98 -11.97 10.98
N GLY A 65 10.07 -11.35 11.74
CA GLY A 65 10.38 -10.22 12.61
C GLY A 65 10.80 -8.93 11.88
N LYS A 66 10.73 -8.91 10.54
CA LYS A 66 11.16 -7.78 9.69
C LYS A 66 10.26 -6.54 9.83
N LEU A 67 9.12 -6.66 10.51
CA LEU A 67 8.25 -5.54 10.85
C LEU A 67 8.70 -4.81 12.12
N GLY A 68 9.58 -5.40 12.93
CA GLY A 68 10.07 -4.83 14.19
C GLY A 68 9.62 -5.62 15.41
N ALA A 69 10.18 -5.28 16.58
CA ALA A 69 10.02 -6.03 17.83
C ALA A 69 8.98 -5.43 18.80
N THR A 70 8.41 -4.26 18.49
CA THR A 70 7.41 -3.58 19.33
C THR A 70 6.15 -3.25 18.52
N GLY A 71 4.99 -3.13 19.18
CA GLY A 71 3.72 -2.81 18.51
C GLY A 71 3.80 -1.60 17.54
N PRO A 72 4.31 -0.43 17.98
CA PRO A 72 4.48 0.73 17.11
C PRO A 72 5.47 0.50 15.95
N ALA A 73 6.54 -0.27 16.17
CA ALA A 73 7.50 -0.61 15.12
C ALA A 73 6.85 -1.51 14.06
N ILE A 74 6.12 -2.54 14.48
CA ILE A 74 5.38 -3.46 13.60
C ILE A 74 4.36 -2.69 12.74
N ALA A 75 3.61 -1.78 13.36
CA ALA A 75 2.64 -0.96 12.65
C ALA A 75 3.33 -0.03 11.64
N SER A 76 4.43 0.61 12.02
CA SER A 76 5.20 1.51 11.14
C SER A 76 5.84 0.76 9.98
N GLY A 77 6.43 -0.42 10.23
CA GLY A 77 7.03 -1.27 9.19
C GLY A 77 5.99 -1.79 8.19
N SER A 78 4.81 -2.18 8.69
CA SER A 78 3.68 -2.60 7.86
C SER A 78 3.19 -1.45 6.98
N LEU A 79 3.04 -0.26 7.58
CA LEU A 79 2.59 0.93 6.88
C LEU A 79 3.58 1.37 5.80
N ALA A 80 4.88 1.34 6.09
CA ALA A 80 5.93 1.64 5.12
C ALA A 80 5.91 0.64 3.95
N HIS A 81 5.67 -0.65 4.22
CA HIS A 81 5.52 -1.66 3.17
C HIS A 81 4.33 -1.35 2.26
N LEU A 82 3.16 -1.07 2.84
CA LEU A 82 1.94 -0.74 2.09
C LEU A 82 2.11 0.53 1.25
N ARG A 83 2.69 1.60 1.82
CA ARG A 83 2.96 2.85 1.08
C ARG A 83 3.84 2.64 -0.14
N ARG A 84 4.88 1.80 -0.05
CA ARG A 84 5.72 1.49 -1.22
C ARG A 84 4.91 0.84 -2.34
N LYS A 85 4.02 -0.10 -2.01
CA LYS A 85 3.15 -0.79 -2.99
C LYS A 85 2.12 0.17 -3.59
N VAL A 86 1.44 0.97 -2.78
CA VAL A 86 0.46 1.96 -3.26
C VAL A 86 1.11 3.01 -4.17
N ARG A 87 2.30 3.50 -3.82
CA ARG A 87 3.04 4.46 -4.67
C ARG A 87 3.46 3.86 -6.00
N ALA A 88 3.93 2.61 -6.00
CA ALA A 88 4.26 1.91 -7.24
C ALA A 88 3.02 1.77 -8.14
N ASN A 89 1.87 1.40 -7.57
CA ASN A 89 0.61 1.30 -8.30
C ASN A 89 0.15 2.65 -8.86
N ARG A 90 0.17 3.71 -8.04
CA ARG A 90 -0.18 5.06 -8.48
C ARG A 90 0.69 5.51 -9.66
N ARG A 91 2.02 5.34 -9.55
CA ARG A 91 2.96 5.72 -10.62
C ARG A 91 2.76 4.95 -11.92
N ARG A 92 2.36 3.68 -11.83
CA ARG A 92 2.08 2.85 -13.00
C ARG A 92 0.78 3.28 -13.67
N LEU A 93 -0.29 3.40 -12.88
CA LEU A 93 -1.63 3.78 -13.36
C LEU A 93 -1.70 5.23 -13.85
N SER A 94 -0.86 6.12 -13.32
CA SER A 94 -0.79 7.49 -13.84
C SER A 94 -0.07 7.60 -15.18
N LYS A 95 0.60 6.53 -15.63
CA LYS A 95 1.33 6.49 -16.91
C LYS A 95 0.53 5.79 -18.01
N GLY A 96 -0.65 5.21 -17.72
CA GLY A 96 -1.52 4.59 -18.72
C GLY A 96 -2.66 3.78 -18.17
#